data_AF-A0A3Q0FFR3-F1
#
_entry.id   AF-A0A3Q0FFR3-F1
#
_cell.length_a   1.000
_cell.length_b   1.000
_cell.length_c   1.000
_cell.angle_alpha   90.00
_cell.angle_beta   90.00
_cell.angle_gamma   90.00
#
_symmetry.space_group_name_H-M   'P 1'
#
loop_
_entity.id
_entity.type
_entity.pdbx_description
1 polymer ?
#
loop_
_entity_poly.entity_id
_entity_poly.type
_entity_poly.pdbx_seq_one_letter_code
_entity_poly.pdbx_strand_id
1 'polypeptide(L)'
;MQEIGVETFGAVAKIEKIAFSLEQSISQDFEKETAMAEELSEELILEILSWLPVTSLIRFRCVSKTWKFLISNPYLVKMHLERSARNPEFLLSLVTHRCKRKLFLPGIGSSPFIARFGSLPFLIQNPAPSLDRIFRCPEHYNCVIGSCNGLLSLHDSLYTKEYEEHWVFFWNPATKICSRPSPRLRLNFGFVLPDGVEAGVLYSVHFGFVYDDWRDSYKVLAMVSDPSTYQTSVWVYSMNNICWRRSSMISMGFSTLDHNGCFVNGTVNWIGYPCFVNGTVNWKGYPCKGEWNHEQKILSYDLNNDTCICLSLPKLVPYDRGYASMSVSNGYLCIFVTMLAGLVVLASKDVRDETSWSRLISQ
;
A
#
# COMPACT_ATOMS: atom_id res chain seq x y z
N MET A 1 47.02 51.01 66.89
CA MET A 1 46.58 50.57 65.55
C MET A 1 46.34 49.06 65.59
N GLN A 2 45.44 48.62 66.48
CA GLN A 2 45.11 47.23 66.77
C GLN A 2 43.70 47.30 67.37
N GLU A 3 42.66 47.06 66.57
CA GLU A 3 41.31 46.67 67.02
C GLU A 3 40.28 46.52 65.87
N ILE A 4 40.65 46.68 64.61
CA ILE A 4 39.71 46.52 63.47
C ILE A 4 39.77 45.11 62.83
N GLY A 5 40.64 44.23 63.33
CA GLY A 5 40.98 42.96 62.68
C GLY A 5 40.31 41.68 63.20
N VAL A 6 39.49 41.72 64.26
CA VAL A 6 38.97 40.48 64.90
C VAL A 6 37.47 40.26 64.64
N GLU A 7 36.66 41.31 64.57
CA GLU A 7 35.22 41.16 64.26
C GLU A 7 34.95 40.88 62.77
N THR A 8 35.82 41.35 61.88
CA THR A 8 35.72 41.13 60.43
C THR A 8 35.99 39.67 60.04
N PHE A 9 36.91 38.98 60.71
CA PHE A 9 37.17 37.55 60.46
C PHE A 9 36.02 36.64 60.91
N GLY A 10 35.35 36.97 62.02
CA GLY A 10 34.20 36.20 62.51
C GLY A 10 32.96 36.30 61.61
N ALA A 11 32.76 37.46 60.96
CA ALA A 11 31.68 37.67 60.01
C ALA A 11 31.93 36.92 58.68
N VAL A 12 33.16 36.93 58.17
CA VAL A 12 33.53 36.21 56.94
C VAL A 12 33.36 34.70 57.11
N ALA A 13 33.81 34.12 58.23
CA ALA A 13 33.63 32.70 58.51
C ALA A 13 32.16 32.27 58.62
N LYS A 14 31.27 33.16 59.11
CA LYS A 14 29.82 32.91 59.12
C LYS A 14 29.21 32.94 57.73
N ILE A 15 29.64 33.88 56.87
CA ILE A 15 29.16 34.00 55.50
C ILE A 15 29.62 32.80 54.66
N GLU A 16 30.87 32.35 54.80
CA GLU A 16 31.37 31.16 54.09
C GLU A 16 30.62 29.89 54.50
N LYS A 17 30.27 29.75 55.79
CA LYS A 17 29.50 28.60 56.27
C LYS A 17 28.05 28.59 55.76
N ILE A 18 27.44 29.77 55.62
CA ILE A 18 26.10 29.94 55.03
C ILE A 18 26.15 29.67 53.52
N ALA A 19 27.16 30.19 52.81
CA ALA A 19 27.36 29.95 51.39
C ALA A 19 27.57 28.45 51.09
N PHE A 20 28.41 27.77 51.87
CA PHE A 20 28.63 26.32 51.73
C PHE A 20 27.37 25.50 52.03
N SER A 21 26.58 25.90 53.04
CA SER A 21 25.31 25.22 53.35
C SER A 21 24.25 25.48 52.27
N LEU A 22 24.25 26.65 51.65
CA LEU A 22 23.39 26.98 50.51
C LEU A 22 23.84 26.23 49.25
N GLU A 23 25.14 26.11 48.98
CA GLU A 23 25.68 25.33 47.86
C GLU A 23 25.37 23.83 48.01
N GLN A 24 25.44 23.29 49.23
CA GLN A 24 25.02 21.91 49.51
C GLN A 24 23.51 21.73 49.38
N SER A 25 22.68 22.68 49.83
CA SER A 25 21.23 22.63 49.66
C SER A 25 20.85 22.75 48.19
N ILE A 26 21.47 23.66 47.44
CA ILE A 26 21.25 23.86 46.00
C ILE A 26 21.73 22.64 45.22
N SER A 27 22.86 22.01 45.60
CA SER A 27 23.33 20.77 44.96
C SER A 27 22.43 19.57 45.28
N GLN A 28 21.90 19.47 46.51
CA GLN A 28 20.92 18.44 46.86
C GLN A 28 19.56 18.67 46.21
N ASP A 29 19.15 19.92 46.03
CA ASP A 29 17.92 20.27 45.30
C ASP A 29 18.11 20.09 43.80
N PHE A 30 19.30 20.33 43.24
CA PHE A 30 19.64 20.01 41.84
C PHE A 30 19.76 18.50 41.61
N GLU A 31 20.34 17.73 42.53
CA GLU A 31 20.39 16.27 42.45
C GLU A 31 19.00 15.64 42.66
N LYS A 32 18.13 16.24 43.48
CA LYS A 32 16.72 15.84 43.60
C LYS A 32 15.89 16.25 42.39
N GLU A 33 16.10 17.43 41.80
CA GLU A 33 15.44 17.86 40.55
C GLU A 33 15.93 17.06 39.33
N THR A 34 17.22 16.68 39.28
CA THR A 34 17.77 15.82 38.21
C THR A 34 17.44 14.34 38.42
N ALA A 35 17.17 13.89 39.64
CA ALA A 35 16.55 12.58 39.91
C ALA A 35 15.03 12.57 39.66
N MET A 36 14.38 13.74 39.71
CA MET A 36 12.96 13.98 39.38
C MET A 36 12.72 14.36 37.91
N ALA A 37 13.79 14.56 37.12
CA ALA A 37 13.73 14.35 35.68
C ALA A 37 13.59 12.84 35.47
N GLU A 38 12.40 12.33 35.84
CA GLU A 38 11.93 11.00 35.51
C GLU A 38 12.37 10.75 34.07
N GLU A 39 13.25 9.77 33.87
CA GLU A 39 13.44 9.20 32.55
C GLU A 39 12.02 8.92 32.05
N LEU A 40 11.53 9.75 31.11
CA LEU A 40 10.23 9.56 30.48
C LEU A 40 10.17 8.08 30.18
N SER A 41 9.21 7.38 30.79
CA SER A 41 9.17 5.93 30.66
C SER A 41 9.19 5.59 29.18
N GLU A 42 9.86 4.50 28.81
CA GLU A 42 9.98 4.11 27.41
C GLU A 42 8.60 4.10 26.72
N GLU A 43 7.56 3.69 27.46
CA GLU A 43 6.16 3.72 27.08
C GLU A 43 5.66 5.13 26.73
N LEU A 44 5.93 6.15 27.57
CA LEU A 44 5.56 7.54 27.29
C LEU A 44 6.31 8.08 26.07
N ILE A 45 7.58 7.71 25.87
CA ILE A 45 8.33 8.09 24.68
C ILE A 45 7.70 7.47 23.43
N LEU A 46 7.39 6.18 23.46
CA LEU A 46 6.72 5.48 22.36
C LEU A 46 5.32 6.07 22.07
N GLU A 47 4.59 6.44 23.12
CA GLU A 47 3.30 7.12 23.02
C GLU A 47 3.43 8.47 22.30
N ILE A 48 4.41 9.30 22.69
CA ILE A 48 4.68 10.60 22.03
C ILE A 48 5.11 10.38 20.58
N LEU A 49 6.05 9.47 20.33
CA LEU A 49 6.55 9.16 18.99
C LEU A 49 5.43 8.70 18.05
N SER A 50 4.48 7.91 18.53
CA SER A 50 3.39 7.39 17.68
C SER A 50 2.38 8.46 17.26
N TRP A 51 2.39 9.66 17.87
CA TRP A 51 1.61 10.82 17.38
C TRP A 51 2.31 11.62 16.28
N LEU A 52 3.60 11.40 16.05
CA LEU A 52 4.39 12.21 15.11
C LEU A 52 4.21 11.77 13.66
N PRO A 53 4.28 12.69 12.68
CA PRO A 53 4.36 12.34 11.28
C PRO A 53 5.56 11.43 10.98
N VAL A 54 5.40 10.49 10.03
CA VAL A 54 6.45 9.52 9.69
C VAL A 54 7.75 10.21 9.26
N THR A 55 7.64 11.36 8.60
CA THR A 55 8.78 12.19 8.16
C THR A 55 9.61 12.72 9.33
N SER A 56 8.96 13.11 10.43
CA SER A 56 9.63 13.52 11.67
C SER A 56 10.31 12.33 12.33
N LEU A 57 9.62 11.19 12.41
CA LEU A 57 10.19 9.96 12.98
C LEU A 57 11.48 9.55 12.25
N ILE A 58 11.51 9.57 10.92
CA ILE A 58 12.72 9.22 10.17
C ILE A 58 13.89 10.14 10.51
N ARG A 59 13.65 11.45 10.67
CA ARG A 59 14.69 12.42 11.05
C ARG A 59 15.21 12.15 12.47
N PHE A 60 14.34 11.76 13.38
CA PHE A 60 14.70 11.45 14.77
C PHE A 60 15.58 10.20 14.92
N ARG A 61 15.60 9.30 13.91
CA ARG A 61 16.56 8.17 13.89
C ARG A 61 18.02 8.62 13.90
N CYS A 62 18.31 9.87 13.53
CA CYS A 62 19.66 10.44 13.53
C CYS A 62 20.07 11.07 14.88
N VAL A 63 19.14 11.19 15.85
CA VAL A 63 19.40 11.86 17.14
C VAL A 63 20.27 10.99 18.04
N SER A 64 19.93 9.71 18.22
CA SER A 64 20.75 8.75 18.97
C SER A 64 20.45 7.30 18.59
N LYS A 65 21.30 6.36 19.04
CA LYS A 65 21.07 4.91 18.89
C LYS A 65 19.77 4.46 19.56
N THR A 66 19.46 5.03 20.73
CA THR A 66 18.22 4.75 21.48
C THR A 66 16.99 5.18 20.67
N TRP A 67 16.97 6.40 20.14
CA TRP A 67 15.86 6.86 19.29
C TRP A 67 15.72 5.99 18.04
N LYS A 68 16.83 5.64 17.38
CA LYS A 68 16.81 4.73 16.23
C LYS A 68 16.20 3.36 16.58
N PHE A 69 16.52 2.82 17.76
CA PHE A 69 15.97 1.56 18.26
C PHE A 69 14.46 1.68 18.54
N LEU A 70 14.04 2.69 19.31
CA LEU A 70 12.63 2.95 19.61
C LEU A 70 11.80 3.16 18.35
N ILE A 71 12.30 3.91 17.37
CA ILE A 71 11.61 4.17 16.10
C ILE A 71 11.49 2.91 15.23
N SER A 72 12.37 1.93 15.44
CA SER A 72 12.32 0.64 14.75
C SER A 72 11.55 -0.42 15.55
N ASN A 73 11.00 -0.08 16.73
CA ASN A 73 10.24 -0.98 17.58
C ASN A 73 8.91 -1.37 16.89
N PRO A 74 8.61 -2.67 16.71
CA PRO A 74 7.35 -3.12 16.11
C PRO A 74 6.09 -2.60 16.82
N TYR A 75 6.16 -2.42 18.15
CA TYR A 75 5.06 -1.86 18.93
C TYR A 75 4.73 -0.43 18.51
N LEU A 76 5.78 0.41 18.33
CA LEU A 76 5.60 1.77 17.81
C LEU A 76 4.98 1.76 16.42
N VAL A 77 5.45 0.88 15.54
CA VAL A 77 4.94 0.76 14.17
C VAL A 77 3.45 0.46 14.18
N LYS A 78 3.01 -0.49 15.01
CA LYS A 78 1.59 -0.84 15.16
C LYS A 78 0.76 0.33 15.67
N MET A 79 1.18 0.98 16.75
CA MET A 79 0.48 2.17 17.29
C MET A 79 0.40 3.30 16.26
N HIS A 80 1.48 3.54 15.52
CA HIS A 80 1.53 4.57 14.48
C HIS A 80 0.56 4.25 13.34
N LEU A 81 0.48 2.99 12.90
CA LEU A 81 -0.48 2.54 11.88
C LEU A 81 -1.92 2.73 12.33
N GLU A 82 -2.26 2.30 13.55
CA GLU A 82 -3.61 2.47 14.12
C GLU A 82 -4.02 3.94 14.21
N ARG A 83 -3.09 4.84 14.53
CA ARG A 83 -3.34 6.29 14.56
C ARG A 83 -3.44 6.90 13.17
N SER A 84 -2.57 6.48 12.25
CA SER A 84 -2.60 6.96 10.86
C SER A 84 -3.91 6.62 10.16
N ALA A 85 -4.55 5.49 10.52
CA ALA A 85 -5.87 5.13 10.02
C ALA A 85 -6.97 6.14 10.44
N ARG A 86 -6.78 6.86 11.56
CA ARG A 86 -7.72 7.90 12.04
C ARG A 86 -7.49 9.26 11.39
N ASN A 87 -6.27 9.52 10.90
CA ASN A 87 -5.88 10.75 10.21
C ASN A 87 -4.99 10.41 9.00
N PRO A 88 -5.58 9.91 7.90
CA PRO A 88 -4.80 9.40 6.79
C PRO A 88 -4.05 10.52 6.07
N GLU A 89 -2.70 10.43 6.07
CA GLU A 89 -1.91 11.10 5.04
C GLU A 89 -2.03 10.30 3.74
N PHE A 90 -2.29 11.01 2.64
CA PHE A 90 -2.40 10.38 1.33
C PHE A 90 -1.01 10.19 0.74
N LEU A 91 -0.81 9.01 0.15
CA LEU A 91 0.30 8.74 -0.72
C LEU A 91 -0.13 8.99 -2.17
N LEU A 92 0.24 10.14 -2.70
CA LEU A 92 0.09 10.44 -4.11
C LEU A 92 1.25 9.80 -4.88
N SER A 93 0.90 8.82 -5.70
CA SER A 93 1.81 8.15 -6.62
C SER A 93 1.75 8.87 -7.97
N LEU A 94 2.82 9.58 -8.34
CA LEU A 94 2.96 10.17 -9.67
C LEU A 94 3.86 9.26 -10.50
N VAL A 95 3.23 8.49 -11.39
CA VAL A 95 3.94 7.82 -12.48
C VAL A 95 4.28 8.89 -13.51
N THR A 96 5.53 9.33 -13.56
CA THR A 96 5.97 10.20 -14.66
C THR A 96 5.95 9.36 -15.94
N HIS A 97 4.98 9.63 -16.81
CA HIS A 97 4.69 8.87 -18.02
C HIS A 97 5.95 8.38 -18.75
N ARG A 98 6.18 7.05 -18.75
CA ARG A 98 6.52 6.20 -19.93
C ARG A 98 6.29 4.72 -19.57
N CYS A 99 5.07 4.34 -19.22
CA CYS A 99 4.65 2.94 -19.34
C CYS A 99 4.51 2.61 -20.84
N LYS A 100 5.63 2.49 -21.56
CA LYS A 100 5.60 1.69 -22.77
C LYS A 100 5.64 0.25 -22.28
N ARG A 101 4.57 -0.52 -22.54
CA ARG A 101 4.68 -1.98 -22.64
C ARG A 101 6.02 -2.24 -23.33
N LYS A 102 6.93 -3.01 -22.72
CA LYS A 102 8.23 -3.43 -23.32
C LYS A 102 8.03 -4.32 -24.55
N LEU A 103 6.97 -4.11 -25.31
CA LEU A 103 6.77 -4.64 -26.63
C LEU A 103 7.70 -3.82 -27.55
N PHE A 104 8.88 -4.39 -27.79
CA PHE A 104 9.71 -4.23 -29.00
C PHE A 104 10.71 -3.05 -29.14
N LEU A 105 11.02 -2.25 -28.12
CA LEU A 105 12.08 -1.24 -28.27
C LEU A 105 13.11 -1.25 -27.11
N PRO A 106 14.30 -1.85 -27.30
CA PRO A 106 15.44 -1.65 -26.41
C PRO A 106 15.90 -0.18 -26.45
N GLY A 107 16.18 0.43 -25.30
CA GLY A 107 16.93 1.70 -25.24
C GLY A 107 16.17 2.96 -24.81
N ILE A 108 14.90 2.89 -24.38
CA ILE A 108 14.22 4.05 -23.79
C ILE A 108 14.30 3.94 -22.26
N GLY A 109 15.08 4.82 -21.64
CA GLY A 109 15.25 4.88 -20.19
C GLY A 109 13.91 5.00 -19.45
N SER A 110 13.78 4.25 -18.36
CA SER A 110 12.64 4.28 -17.45
C SER A 110 12.57 5.62 -16.72
N SER A 111 11.42 6.29 -16.76
CA SER A 111 11.19 7.51 -15.99
C SER A 111 11.10 7.18 -14.48
N PRO A 112 11.64 8.02 -13.58
CA PRO A 112 11.61 7.76 -12.15
C PRO A 112 10.19 7.90 -11.60
N PHE A 113 9.80 6.95 -10.77
CA PHE A 113 8.56 7.05 -10.00
C PHE A 113 8.74 7.99 -8.80
N ILE A 114 7.71 8.79 -8.56
CA ILE A 114 7.67 9.73 -7.43
C ILE A 114 6.50 9.36 -6.53
N ALA A 115 6.81 8.99 -5.29
CA ALA A 115 5.83 8.91 -4.21
C ALA A 115 5.85 10.21 -3.42
N ARG A 116 4.67 10.76 -3.15
CA ARG A 116 4.48 12.00 -2.40
C ARG A 116 3.52 11.77 -1.23
N PHE A 117 3.92 12.18 -0.04
CA PHE A 117 3.05 12.12 1.15
C PHE A 117 2.45 13.50 1.44
N GLY A 118 1.18 13.50 1.83
CA GLY A 118 0.52 14.68 2.41
C GLY A 118 -0.97 14.49 2.63
N SER A 119 -1.54 15.26 3.53
CA SER A 119 -3.01 15.34 3.66
C SER A 119 -3.62 15.93 2.38
N LEU A 120 -4.88 15.60 2.10
CA LEU A 120 -5.57 16.11 0.90
C LEU A 120 -5.57 17.65 0.84
N PRO A 121 -5.86 18.39 1.93
CA PRO A 121 -5.74 19.85 1.92
C PRO A 121 -4.34 20.34 1.57
N PHE A 122 -3.29 19.68 2.09
CA PHE A 122 -1.90 20.04 1.79
C PHE A 122 -1.55 19.80 0.31
N LEU A 123 -2.01 18.69 -0.27
CA LEU A 123 -1.76 18.36 -1.68
C LEU A 123 -2.45 19.36 -2.62
N ILE A 124 -3.68 19.79 -2.29
CA ILE A 124 -4.44 20.79 -3.05
C ILE A 124 -3.75 22.16 -2.99
N GLN A 125 -3.33 22.58 -1.80
CA GLN A 125 -2.71 23.89 -1.60
C GLN A 125 -1.28 23.98 -2.15
N ASN A 126 -0.59 22.85 -2.29
CA ASN A 126 0.80 22.81 -2.73
C ASN A 126 0.99 21.88 -3.94
N PRO A 127 0.49 22.21 -5.14
CA PRO A 127 0.59 21.32 -6.30
C PRO A 127 2.05 21.02 -6.71
N ALA A 128 2.98 21.95 -6.48
CA ALA A 128 4.43 21.78 -6.70
C ALA A 128 5.18 21.69 -5.35
N PRO A 129 5.56 20.50 -4.88
CA PRO A 129 6.16 20.32 -3.55
C PRO A 129 7.64 20.67 -3.50
N SER A 130 8.12 20.96 -2.29
CA SER A 130 9.55 20.92 -1.94
C SER A 130 10.12 19.50 -2.13
N LEU A 131 11.41 19.41 -2.52
CA LEU A 131 12.10 18.14 -2.77
C LEU A 131 12.05 17.17 -1.56
N ASP A 132 11.93 17.70 -0.35
CA ASP A 132 11.99 16.93 0.90
C ASP A 132 10.84 15.95 1.10
N ARG A 133 9.75 16.09 0.33
CA ARG A 133 8.56 15.20 0.35
C ARG A 133 8.43 14.33 -0.90
N ILE A 134 9.46 14.32 -1.75
CA ILE A 134 9.56 13.50 -2.95
C ILE A 134 10.43 12.28 -2.64
N PHE A 135 9.83 11.10 -2.67
CA PHE A 135 10.54 9.85 -2.54
C PHE A 135 10.73 9.21 -3.91
N ARG A 136 11.99 8.92 -4.26
CA ARG A 136 12.34 8.19 -5.48
C ARG A 136 12.58 6.74 -5.12
N CYS A 137 11.90 5.84 -5.83
CA CYS A 137 12.18 4.42 -5.69
C CYS A 137 13.55 4.12 -6.32
N PRO A 138 14.44 3.39 -5.62
CA PRO A 138 15.76 3.05 -6.15
C PRO A 138 15.73 2.00 -7.27
N GLU A 139 14.65 1.23 -7.38
CA GLU A 139 14.52 0.10 -8.31
C GLU A 139 13.63 0.42 -9.52
N HIS A 140 13.87 -0.28 -10.64
CA HIS A 140 13.03 -0.24 -11.82
C HIS A 140 11.82 -1.18 -11.70
N TYR A 141 10.63 -0.69 -12.04
CA TYR A 141 9.38 -1.47 -12.15
C TYR A 141 8.51 -0.94 -13.28
N ASN A 142 7.49 -1.71 -13.61
CA ASN A 142 6.47 -1.33 -14.58
C ASN A 142 5.33 -0.55 -13.92
N CYS A 143 4.80 -0.99 -12.77
CA CYS A 143 3.67 -0.30 -12.13
C CYS A 143 3.61 -0.49 -10.61
N VAL A 144 2.74 0.30 -9.96
CA VAL A 144 2.37 0.15 -8.55
C VAL A 144 1.06 -0.64 -8.47
N ILE A 145 1.07 -1.73 -7.71
CA ILE A 145 -0.12 -2.54 -7.44
C ILE A 145 -1.02 -1.83 -6.42
N GLY A 146 -0.42 -1.28 -5.37
CA GLY A 146 -1.19 -0.62 -4.32
C GLY A 146 -0.32 -0.19 -3.15
N SER A 147 -0.98 0.48 -2.21
CA SER A 147 -0.42 0.91 -0.92
C SER A 147 -1.19 0.24 0.20
N CYS A 148 -0.50 -0.23 1.23
CA CYS A 148 -1.10 -0.77 2.45
C CYS A 148 -0.19 -0.44 3.63
N ASN A 149 -0.73 0.22 4.67
CA ASN A 149 0.04 0.58 5.87
C ASN A 149 1.34 1.35 5.56
N GLY A 150 1.29 2.25 4.57
CA GLY A 150 2.46 3.03 4.11
C GLY A 150 3.51 2.26 3.29
N LEU A 151 3.32 0.95 3.10
CA LEU A 151 4.13 0.11 2.23
C LEU A 151 3.55 0.10 0.82
N LEU A 152 4.40 0.21 -0.20
CA LEU A 152 4.02 0.09 -1.61
C LEU A 152 4.38 -1.29 -2.13
N SER A 153 3.47 -1.92 -2.86
CA SER A 153 3.75 -3.10 -3.68
C SER A 153 3.97 -2.69 -5.12
N LEU A 154 5.13 -3.04 -5.66
CA LEU A 154 5.60 -2.68 -6.99
C LEU A 154 5.69 -3.93 -7.85
N HIS A 155 5.37 -3.83 -9.12
CA HIS A 155 5.31 -4.94 -10.07
C HIS A 155 6.25 -4.72 -11.25
N ASP A 156 6.95 -5.78 -11.65
CA ASP A 156 7.66 -5.85 -12.91
C ASP A 156 7.38 -7.19 -13.60
N SER A 157 7.58 -7.21 -14.90
CA SER A 157 7.31 -8.35 -15.75
C SER A 157 8.30 -8.49 -16.90
N LEU A 158 8.44 -9.73 -17.35
CA LEU A 158 9.25 -10.14 -18.48
C LEU A 158 8.37 -10.93 -19.42
N TYR A 159 8.45 -10.63 -20.72
CA TYR A 159 7.70 -11.32 -21.76
C TYR A 159 8.68 -11.90 -22.76
N THR A 160 8.52 -13.19 -23.07
CA THR A 160 9.27 -13.89 -24.11
C THR A 160 8.29 -14.42 -25.16
N LYS A 161 8.75 -15.27 -26.08
CA LYS A 161 7.86 -15.97 -27.01
C LYS A 161 7.19 -17.20 -26.38
N GLU A 162 7.76 -17.75 -25.32
CA GLU A 162 7.36 -19.02 -24.72
C GLU A 162 6.58 -18.83 -23.41
N TYR A 163 6.88 -17.75 -22.69
CA TYR A 163 6.29 -17.50 -21.39
C TYR A 163 6.32 -16.01 -21.03
N GLU A 164 5.52 -15.65 -20.04
CA GLU A 164 5.64 -14.42 -19.28
C GLU A 164 5.94 -14.69 -17.81
N GLU A 165 6.68 -13.78 -17.19
CA GLU A 165 7.00 -13.81 -15.78
C GLU A 165 6.58 -12.52 -15.10
N HIS A 166 6.05 -12.66 -13.89
CA HIS A 166 5.69 -11.55 -13.02
C HIS A 166 6.39 -11.68 -11.67
N TRP A 167 6.86 -10.57 -11.11
CA TRP A 167 7.38 -10.53 -9.75
C TRP A 167 7.08 -9.19 -9.12
N VAL A 168 7.15 -9.17 -7.79
CA VAL A 168 6.82 -8.00 -7.00
C VAL A 168 7.89 -7.68 -6.00
N PHE A 169 7.94 -6.43 -5.56
CA PHE A 169 8.80 -6.00 -4.47
C PHE A 169 8.08 -4.95 -3.65
N PHE A 170 8.47 -4.88 -2.39
CA PHE A 170 7.87 -3.98 -1.42
C PHE A 170 8.81 -2.82 -1.17
N TRP A 171 8.28 -1.61 -1.23
CA TRP A 171 9.04 -0.41 -0.96
C TRP A 171 8.37 0.39 0.13
N ASN A 172 9.12 0.71 1.19
CA ASN A 172 8.70 1.66 2.20
C ASN A 172 9.36 3.01 1.84
N PRO A 173 8.60 3.98 1.30
CA PRO A 173 9.18 5.25 0.88
C PRO A 173 9.77 6.04 2.04
N ALA A 174 9.11 5.97 3.20
CA ALA A 174 9.52 6.63 4.43
C ALA A 174 10.94 6.20 4.85
N THR A 175 11.17 4.89 4.95
CA THR A 175 12.50 4.37 5.34
C THR A 175 13.47 4.25 4.15
N LYS A 176 12.98 4.40 2.93
CA LYS A 176 13.69 4.16 1.66
C LYS A 176 14.20 2.71 1.52
N ILE A 177 13.62 1.77 2.26
CA ILE A 177 13.99 0.35 2.20
C ILE A 177 13.15 -0.36 1.13
N CYS A 178 13.82 -1.11 0.27
CA CYS A 178 13.20 -2.02 -0.70
C CYS A 178 13.45 -3.47 -0.25
N SER A 179 12.43 -4.32 -0.42
CA SER A 179 12.59 -5.76 -0.25
C SER A 179 13.38 -6.35 -1.41
N ARG A 180 13.84 -7.59 -1.23
CA ARG A 180 14.20 -8.43 -2.37
C ARG A 180 12.96 -8.68 -3.25
N PRO A 181 13.14 -8.91 -4.56
CA PRO A 181 12.03 -9.31 -5.43
C PRO A 181 11.46 -10.66 -4.98
N SER A 182 10.17 -10.83 -5.16
CA SER A 182 9.49 -12.10 -4.99
C SER A 182 10.07 -13.15 -5.96
N PRO A 183 9.82 -14.44 -5.69
CA PRO A 183 9.90 -15.48 -6.70
C PRO A 183 9.12 -15.08 -7.95
N ARG A 184 9.54 -15.60 -9.11
CA ARG A 184 8.88 -15.36 -10.40
C ARG A 184 7.61 -16.20 -10.48
N LEU A 185 6.47 -15.57 -10.75
CA LEU A 185 5.26 -16.24 -11.24
C LEU A 185 5.42 -16.41 -12.75
N ARG A 186 5.78 -17.62 -13.19
CA ARG A 186 5.92 -17.95 -14.61
C ARG A 186 4.63 -18.54 -15.16
N LEU A 187 4.15 -17.97 -16.26
CA LEU A 187 2.98 -18.41 -17.01
C LEU A 187 3.45 -18.78 -18.42
N ASN A 188 3.43 -20.07 -18.75
CA ASN A 188 3.90 -20.57 -20.04
C ASN A 188 2.75 -20.49 -21.05
N PHE A 189 3.03 -19.98 -22.25
CA PHE A 189 2.02 -19.91 -23.30
C PHE A 189 1.72 -21.32 -23.83
N GLY A 190 0.44 -21.65 -23.92
CA GLY A 190 -0.01 -23.03 -24.16
C GLY A 190 -0.09 -23.49 -25.62
N PHE A 191 0.27 -22.69 -26.63
CA PHE A 191 -0.07 -23.01 -28.02
C PHE A 191 1.00 -22.62 -29.05
N VAL A 192 1.31 -23.57 -29.95
CA VAL A 192 2.04 -23.35 -31.21
C VAL A 192 0.99 -23.38 -32.32
N LEU A 193 0.90 -22.32 -33.13
CA LEU A 193 -0.01 -22.31 -34.27
C LEU A 193 0.50 -23.26 -35.39
N PRO A 194 -0.39 -23.89 -36.19
CA PRO A 194 -0.02 -24.87 -37.22
C PRO A 194 0.96 -24.36 -38.30
N ASP A 195 1.08 -23.05 -38.44
CA ASP A 195 1.87 -22.30 -39.42
C ASP A 195 3.24 -21.83 -38.89
N GLY A 196 3.64 -22.26 -37.69
CA GLY A 196 4.97 -21.99 -37.12
C GLY A 196 5.18 -20.53 -36.68
N VAL A 197 4.13 -19.71 -36.71
CA VAL A 197 4.14 -18.36 -36.15
C VAL A 197 3.82 -18.43 -34.67
N GLU A 198 4.85 -18.39 -33.82
CA GLU A 198 4.71 -18.25 -32.38
C GLU A 198 4.15 -16.86 -32.03
N ALA A 199 2.84 -16.74 -31.88
CA ALA A 199 2.23 -15.59 -31.22
C ALA A 199 1.79 -16.02 -29.81
N GLY A 200 2.68 -15.85 -28.83
CA GLY A 200 2.32 -16.03 -27.43
C GLY A 200 1.15 -15.11 -27.07
N VAL A 201 0.00 -15.70 -26.71
CA VAL A 201 -1.15 -14.93 -26.22
C VAL A 201 -0.92 -14.64 -24.74
N LEU A 202 -0.71 -13.37 -24.41
CA LEU A 202 -0.45 -12.91 -23.04
C LEU A 202 -1.61 -13.27 -22.11
N TYR A 203 -1.33 -13.67 -20.87
CA TYR A 203 -2.39 -13.80 -19.88
C TYR A 203 -2.87 -12.40 -19.46
N SER A 204 -4.15 -12.31 -19.09
CA SER A 204 -4.62 -11.12 -18.38
C SER A 204 -4.28 -11.27 -16.92
N VAL A 205 -3.30 -10.51 -16.44
CA VAL A 205 -2.84 -10.56 -15.04
C VAL A 205 -3.14 -9.25 -14.33
N HIS A 206 -3.91 -9.34 -13.24
CA HIS A 206 -4.32 -8.22 -12.41
C HIS A 206 -3.98 -8.49 -10.95
N PHE A 207 -3.45 -7.48 -10.26
CA PHE A 207 -2.91 -7.68 -8.92
C PHE A 207 -3.76 -7.03 -7.84
N GLY A 208 -3.75 -7.58 -6.64
CA GLY A 208 -4.25 -6.93 -5.43
C GLY A 208 -3.19 -6.97 -4.34
N PHE A 209 -3.11 -5.91 -3.52
CA PHE A 209 -2.16 -5.83 -2.41
C PHE A 209 -2.89 -5.65 -1.09
N VAL A 210 -2.57 -6.49 -0.10
CA VAL A 210 -3.29 -6.56 1.17
C VAL A 210 -2.34 -6.84 2.32
N TYR A 211 -2.72 -6.40 3.51
CA TYR A 211 -2.15 -6.87 4.76
C TYR A 211 -3.15 -7.85 5.41
N ASP A 212 -2.71 -9.08 5.63
CA ASP A 212 -3.50 -10.12 6.28
C ASP A 212 -3.32 -10.01 7.80
N ASP A 213 -4.29 -9.39 8.47
CA ASP A 213 -4.28 -9.19 9.92
C ASP A 213 -4.18 -10.51 10.70
N TRP A 214 -4.74 -11.62 10.18
CA TRP A 214 -4.70 -12.91 10.85
C TRP A 214 -3.31 -13.55 10.84
N ARG A 215 -2.57 -13.36 9.75
CA ARG A 215 -1.24 -13.95 9.55
C ARG A 215 -0.09 -12.97 9.76
N ASP A 216 -0.39 -11.73 10.17
CA ASP A 216 0.56 -10.63 10.35
C ASP A 216 1.55 -10.52 9.17
N SER A 217 1.02 -10.57 7.96
CA SER A 217 1.84 -10.59 6.75
C SER A 217 1.18 -9.87 5.60
N TYR A 218 1.98 -9.12 4.87
CA TYR A 218 1.57 -8.59 3.57
C TYR A 218 1.44 -9.72 2.55
N LYS A 219 0.42 -9.61 1.69
CA LYS A 219 0.16 -10.54 0.60
C LYS A 219 -0.11 -9.79 -0.70
N VAL A 220 0.33 -10.38 -1.80
CA VAL A 220 -0.02 -9.96 -3.15
C VAL A 220 -0.81 -11.08 -3.81
N LEU A 221 -1.96 -10.73 -4.36
CA LEU A 221 -2.79 -11.62 -5.15
C LEU A 221 -2.57 -11.30 -6.62
N ALA A 222 -2.52 -12.32 -7.47
CA ALA A 222 -2.53 -12.20 -8.91
C ALA A 222 -3.73 -12.98 -9.46
N MET A 223 -4.73 -12.27 -9.96
CA MET A 223 -5.77 -12.84 -10.78
C MET A 223 -5.21 -13.03 -12.19
N VAL A 224 -5.20 -14.27 -12.66
CA VAL A 224 -4.65 -14.70 -13.94
C VAL A 224 -5.77 -15.32 -14.75
N SER A 225 -6.19 -14.63 -15.80
CA SER A 225 -7.14 -15.17 -16.79
C SER A 225 -6.38 -15.75 -17.98
N ASP A 226 -6.53 -17.05 -18.16
CA ASP A 226 -5.93 -17.80 -19.26
C ASP A 226 -6.81 -17.64 -20.52
N PRO A 227 -6.29 -17.01 -21.58
CA PRO A 227 -7.06 -16.77 -22.80
C PRO A 227 -7.33 -18.06 -23.59
N SER A 228 -6.58 -19.13 -23.31
CA SER A 228 -6.68 -20.39 -24.04
C SER A 228 -7.67 -21.37 -23.42
N THR A 229 -7.71 -21.44 -22.09
CA THR A 229 -8.65 -22.29 -21.36
C THR A 229 -9.92 -21.55 -20.97
N TYR A 230 -9.93 -20.21 -21.07
CA TYR A 230 -10.99 -19.34 -20.55
C TYR A 230 -11.27 -19.62 -19.07
N GLN A 231 -10.20 -19.77 -18.29
CA GLN A 231 -10.27 -20.00 -16.85
C GLN A 231 -9.53 -18.89 -16.13
N THR A 232 -10.10 -18.44 -15.02
CA THR A 232 -9.47 -17.48 -14.13
C THR A 232 -8.95 -18.20 -12.89
N SER A 233 -7.68 -17.99 -12.58
CA SER A 233 -7.04 -18.50 -11.37
C SER A 233 -6.55 -17.34 -10.51
N VAL A 234 -6.54 -17.53 -9.19
CA VAL A 234 -5.96 -16.56 -8.25
C VAL A 234 -4.74 -17.17 -7.59
N TRP A 235 -3.61 -16.50 -7.76
CA TRP A 235 -2.34 -16.85 -7.13
C TRP A 235 -2.06 -15.90 -5.98
N VAL A 236 -1.46 -16.41 -4.91
CA VAL A 236 -1.17 -15.64 -3.70
C VAL A 236 0.31 -15.79 -3.38
N TYR A 237 0.97 -14.66 -3.17
CA TYR A 237 2.31 -14.56 -2.61
C TYR A 237 2.22 -13.87 -1.25
N SER A 238 2.75 -14.48 -0.21
CA SER A 238 2.94 -13.83 1.10
C SER A 238 4.36 -13.32 1.19
N MET A 239 4.56 -12.15 1.78
CA MET A 239 5.87 -11.54 1.92
C MET A 239 6.84 -12.49 2.62
N ASN A 240 8.07 -12.58 2.09
CA ASN A 240 9.14 -13.48 2.53
C ASN A 240 8.93 -14.98 2.22
N ASN A 241 7.85 -15.37 1.55
CA ASN A 241 7.72 -16.75 1.07
C ASN A 241 8.64 -17.02 -0.13
N ILE A 242 8.87 -18.32 -0.40
CA ILE A 242 9.75 -18.79 -1.48
C ILE A 242 9.03 -19.09 -2.80
N CYS A 243 7.71 -19.04 -2.85
CA CYS A 243 6.95 -19.25 -4.10
C CYS A 243 5.58 -18.54 -4.10
N TRP A 244 4.99 -18.44 -5.29
CA TRP A 244 3.57 -18.14 -5.47
C TRP A 244 2.76 -19.43 -5.30
N ARG A 245 1.61 -19.35 -4.64
CA ARG A 245 0.67 -20.47 -4.49
C ARG A 245 -0.57 -20.21 -5.31
N ARG A 246 -0.96 -21.12 -6.20
CA ARG A 246 -2.29 -21.09 -6.82
C ARG A 246 -3.31 -21.47 -5.76
N SER A 247 -4.23 -20.57 -5.47
CA SER A 247 -5.14 -20.68 -4.33
C SER A 247 -6.56 -21.05 -4.74
N SER A 248 -7.07 -20.43 -5.80
CA SER A 248 -8.41 -20.69 -6.31
C SER A 248 -8.44 -20.67 -7.83
N MET A 249 -9.46 -21.29 -8.42
CA MET A 249 -9.66 -21.39 -9.85
C MET A 249 -11.16 -21.47 -10.16
N ILE A 250 -11.60 -20.71 -11.15
CA ILE A 250 -12.98 -20.66 -11.61
C ILE A 250 -12.99 -21.03 -13.10
N SER A 251 -13.96 -21.85 -13.50
CA SER A 251 -14.16 -22.29 -14.89
C SER A 251 -14.85 -21.22 -15.74
N MET A 252 -14.27 -20.03 -15.75
CA MET A 252 -14.77 -18.84 -16.45
C MET A 252 -13.62 -17.86 -16.59
N GLY A 253 -13.46 -17.25 -17.76
CA GLY A 253 -12.51 -16.18 -17.97
C GLY A 253 -13.05 -14.89 -17.37
N PHE A 254 -12.17 -13.97 -17.00
CA PHE A 254 -12.58 -12.69 -16.44
C PHE A 254 -11.70 -11.57 -16.98
N SER A 255 -12.31 -10.61 -17.65
CA SER A 255 -11.63 -9.42 -18.17
C SER A 255 -11.95 -8.25 -17.24
N THR A 256 -10.96 -7.75 -16.51
CA THR A 256 -11.20 -6.62 -15.60
C THR A 256 -11.35 -5.31 -16.36
N LEU A 257 -12.12 -4.40 -15.76
CA LEU A 257 -12.25 -3.02 -16.21
C LEU A 257 -11.16 -2.12 -15.60
N ASP A 258 -10.77 -2.42 -14.35
CA ASP A 258 -9.69 -1.73 -13.65
C ASP A 258 -8.44 -2.61 -13.49
N HIS A 259 -7.30 -1.95 -13.26
CA HIS A 259 -6.01 -2.64 -13.20
C HIS A 259 -5.76 -3.41 -11.90
N ASN A 260 -6.17 -2.86 -10.75
CA ASN A 260 -5.81 -3.38 -9.43
C ASN A 260 -7.04 -3.82 -8.61
N GLY A 261 -6.88 -4.87 -7.82
CA GLY A 261 -7.89 -5.42 -6.93
C GLY A 261 -8.03 -4.59 -5.66
N CYS A 262 -9.28 -4.35 -5.27
CA CYS A 262 -9.63 -3.54 -4.11
C CYS A 262 -9.92 -4.42 -2.89
N PHE A 263 -9.17 -4.21 -1.81
CA PHE A 263 -9.34 -4.95 -0.57
C PHE A 263 -10.35 -4.29 0.36
N VAL A 264 -11.39 -5.03 0.77
CA VAL A 264 -12.31 -4.63 1.83
C VAL A 264 -12.74 -5.85 2.64
N ASN A 265 -12.79 -5.71 3.96
CA ASN A 265 -13.37 -6.69 4.89
C ASN A 265 -13.00 -8.16 4.60
N GLY A 266 -11.69 -8.44 4.45
CA GLY A 266 -11.19 -9.80 4.21
C GLY A 266 -11.30 -10.30 2.76
N THR A 267 -11.80 -9.47 1.83
CA THR A 267 -11.94 -9.83 0.42
C THR A 267 -11.18 -8.91 -0.52
N VAL A 268 -10.63 -9.45 -1.60
CA VAL A 268 -10.04 -8.68 -2.71
C VAL A 268 -10.97 -8.77 -3.91
N ASN A 269 -11.33 -7.62 -4.46
CA ASN A 269 -12.42 -7.49 -5.42
C ASN A 269 -11.93 -6.84 -6.71
N TRP A 270 -12.31 -7.43 -7.85
CA TRP A 270 -12.07 -6.89 -9.18
C TRP A 270 -13.41 -6.73 -9.89
N ILE A 271 -13.59 -5.60 -10.58
CA ILE A 271 -14.75 -5.38 -11.45
C ILE A 271 -14.39 -5.69 -12.90
N GLY A 272 -15.29 -6.32 -13.64
CA GLY A 272 -15.01 -6.76 -14.99
C GLY A 272 -16.17 -7.48 -15.66
N TYR A 273 -15.86 -8.13 -16.78
CA TYR A 273 -16.80 -8.95 -17.53
C TYR A 273 -16.39 -10.42 -17.47
N PRO A 274 -17.32 -11.33 -17.16
CA PRO A 274 -17.08 -12.75 -17.35
C PRO A 274 -17.02 -13.08 -18.84
N CYS A 275 -16.08 -13.95 -19.21
CA CYS A 275 -15.88 -14.45 -20.55
C CYS A 275 -16.20 -15.95 -20.57
N PHE A 276 -17.20 -16.34 -21.37
CA PHE A 276 -17.63 -17.73 -21.51
C PHE A 276 -17.20 -18.32 -22.86
N VAL A 277 -16.97 -19.64 -22.87
CA VAL A 277 -16.69 -20.39 -24.10
C VAL A 277 -18.00 -20.75 -24.78
N ASN A 278 -18.50 -19.87 -25.66
CA ASN A 278 -19.55 -20.23 -26.61
C ASN A 278 -18.99 -20.13 -28.04
N GLY A 279 -18.39 -21.23 -28.52
CA GLY A 279 -18.09 -21.44 -29.93
C GLY A 279 -16.60 -21.47 -30.31
N THR A 280 -16.30 -22.32 -31.29
CA THR A 280 -14.98 -22.63 -31.87
C THR A 280 -14.12 -21.41 -32.24
N VAL A 281 -12.82 -21.57 -31.99
CA VAL A 281 -11.69 -20.67 -32.27
C VAL A 281 -11.76 -20.06 -33.69
N ASN A 282 -11.58 -18.75 -33.80
CA ASN A 282 -11.38 -18.07 -35.10
C ASN A 282 -9.99 -17.39 -35.18
N TRP A 283 -9.40 -17.56 -36.36
CA TRP A 283 -8.00 -17.47 -36.77
C TRP A 283 -7.34 -16.07 -36.83
N LYS A 284 -7.84 -15.04 -36.12
CA LYS A 284 -7.29 -13.67 -36.20
C LYS A 284 -6.77 -13.05 -34.90
N GLY A 285 -6.61 -13.80 -33.81
CA GLY A 285 -5.90 -13.30 -32.62
C GLY A 285 -6.55 -12.09 -31.93
N TYR A 286 -7.81 -11.79 -32.23
CA TYR A 286 -8.69 -10.99 -31.39
C TYR A 286 -9.60 -11.95 -30.61
N PRO A 287 -10.07 -11.60 -29.40
CA PRO A 287 -11.02 -12.44 -28.67
C PRO A 287 -12.20 -12.76 -29.58
N CYS A 288 -12.30 -14.04 -29.97
CA CYS A 288 -13.45 -14.54 -30.69
C CYS A 288 -14.65 -14.44 -29.77
N LYS A 289 -15.78 -14.02 -30.36
CA LYS A 289 -17.19 -14.19 -30.00
C LYS A 289 -17.53 -15.21 -28.89
N GLY A 290 -16.92 -15.16 -27.71
CA GLY A 290 -17.65 -15.43 -26.49
C GLY A 290 -18.74 -14.37 -26.46
N GLU A 291 -19.98 -14.76 -26.19
CA GLU A 291 -20.95 -13.78 -25.73
C GLU A 291 -20.33 -13.14 -24.50
N TRP A 292 -19.78 -11.93 -24.67
CA TRP A 292 -19.49 -11.08 -23.54
C TRP A 292 -20.82 -10.99 -22.82
N ASN A 293 -20.88 -11.47 -21.59
CA ASN A 293 -21.98 -11.03 -20.78
C ASN A 293 -21.81 -9.51 -20.69
N HIS A 294 -22.73 -8.77 -21.30
CA HIS A 294 -22.71 -7.31 -21.26
C HIS A 294 -22.95 -6.79 -19.83
N GLU A 295 -23.32 -7.68 -18.92
CA GLU A 295 -23.41 -7.43 -17.51
C GLU A 295 -22.02 -7.46 -16.85
N GLN A 296 -21.61 -6.32 -16.33
CA GLN A 296 -20.46 -6.22 -15.44
C GLN A 296 -20.69 -7.08 -14.19
N LYS A 297 -19.61 -7.64 -13.64
CA LYS A 297 -19.62 -8.47 -12.43
C LYS A 297 -18.45 -8.08 -11.53
N ILE A 298 -18.53 -8.50 -10.28
CA ILE A 298 -17.46 -8.37 -9.29
C ILE A 298 -16.89 -9.76 -9.03
N LEU A 299 -15.63 -9.99 -9.37
CA LEU A 299 -14.89 -11.16 -8.93
C LEU A 299 -14.33 -10.88 -7.54
N SER A 300 -14.82 -11.60 -6.53
CA SER A 300 -14.41 -11.44 -5.14
C SER A 300 -13.64 -12.67 -4.68
N TYR A 301 -12.42 -12.47 -4.20
CA TYR A 301 -11.59 -13.49 -3.56
C TYR A 301 -11.61 -13.32 -2.05
N ASP A 302 -11.95 -14.37 -1.30
CA ASP A 302 -11.94 -14.42 0.16
C ASP A 302 -10.58 -14.90 0.65
N LEU A 303 -9.89 -14.04 1.41
CA LEU A 303 -8.54 -14.29 1.89
C LEU A 303 -8.47 -15.36 3.00
N ASN A 304 -9.57 -15.55 3.75
CA ASN A 304 -9.65 -16.47 4.87
C ASN A 304 -9.98 -17.88 4.39
N ASN A 305 -10.92 -17.98 3.45
CA ASN A 305 -11.41 -19.26 2.95
C ASN A 305 -10.70 -19.73 1.68
N ASP A 306 -9.84 -18.90 1.07
CA ASP A 306 -9.17 -19.16 -0.21
C ASP A 306 -10.18 -19.48 -1.35
N THR A 307 -11.36 -18.86 -1.30
CA THR A 307 -12.44 -19.07 -2.29
C THR A 307 -12.65 -17.84 -3.15
N CYS A 308 -13.08 -18.06 -4.38
CA CYS A 308 -13.43 -16.99 -5.30
C CYS A 308 -14.87 -17.15 -5.77
N ILE A 309 -15.62 -16.05 -5.79
CA ILE A 309 -17.00 -16.00 -6.27
C ILE A 309 -17.15 -14.85 -7.27
N CYS A 310 -18.08 -15.01 -8.21
CA CYS A 310 -18.44 -13.97 -9.16
C CYS A 310 -19.84 -13.44 -8.80
N LEU A 311 -19.92 -12.16 -8.46
CA LEU A 311 -21.11 -11.48 -7.97
C LEU A 311 -21.68 -10.56 -9.04
N SER A 312 -23.01 -10.44 -9.09
CA SER A 312 -23.68 -9.40 -9.85
C SER A 312 -23.41 -8.03 -9.24
N LEU A 313 -23.39 -6.97 -10.07
CA LEU A 313 -23.45 -5.63 -9.53
C LEU A 313 -24.80 -5.40 -8.83
N PRO A 314 -24.85 -4.53 -7.82
CA PRO A 314 -26.11 -4.18 -7.16
C PRO A 314 -27.10 -3.64 -8.18
N LYS A 315 -28.38 -3.99 -8.04
CA LYS A 315 -29.49 -3.56 -8.93
C LYS A 315 -29.69 -2.03 -8.98
N LEU A 316 -28.93 -1.28 -8.19
CA LEU A 316 -28.90 0.18 -8.13
C LEU A 316 -28.15 0.84 -9.31
N VAL A 317 -27.53 0.05 -10.19
CA VAL A 317 -26.87 0.52 -11.41
C VAL A 317 -27.89 0.60 -12.56
N PRO A 318 -28.12 1.78 -13.16
CA PRO A 318 -28.91 1.87 -14.39
C PRO A 318 -28.35 0.99 -15.51
N TYR A 319 -29.21 0.41 -16.35
CA TYR A 319 -28.82 -0.49 -17.46
C TYR A 319 -27.96 0.17 -18.56
N ASP A 320 -27.72 1.48 -18.46
CA ASP A 320 -26.98 2.21 -19.48
C ASP A 320 -25.48 1.93 -19.40
N ARG A 321 -24.80 1.86 -20.55
CA ARG A 321 -23.40 1.43 -20.67
C ARG A 321 -22.44 2.46 -20.09
N GLY A 322 -22.32 2.49 -18.77
CA GLY A 322 -21.35 3.31 -18.06
C GLY A 322 -20.00 2.61 -17.88
N TYR A 323 -18.92 3.40 -17.85
CA TYR A 323 -17.63 2.92 -17.37
C TYR A 323 -17.71 2.80 -15.85
N ALA A 324 -17.47 1.60 -15.32
CA ALA A 324 -17.43 1.36 -13.89
C ALA A 324 -15.99 1.21 -13.43
N SER A 325 -15.62 1.94 -12.38
CA SER A 325 -14.37 1.75 -11.65
C SER A 325 -14.61 1.48 -10.18
N MET A 326 -13.60 0.92 -9.52
CA MET A 326 -13.64 0.47 -8.14
C MET A 326 -12.51 1.11 -7.33
N SER A 327 -12.81 1.53 -6.11
CA SER A 327 -11.81 1.98 -5.14
C SER A 327 -12.26 1.69 -3.72
N VAL A 328 -11.38 1.92 -2.75
CA VAL A 328 -11.70 1.74 -1.33
C VAL A 328 -11.60 3.08 -0.63
N SER A 329 -12.61 3.41 0.17
CA SER A 329 -12.64 4.63 0.98
C SER A 329 -13.26 4.34 2.34
N ASN A 330 -12.55 4.70 3.42
CA ASN A 330 -13.01 4.54 4.81
C ASN A 330 -13.54 3.12 5.15
N GLY A 331 -12.90 2.09 4.59
CA GLY A 331 -13.31 0.69 4.79
C GLY A 331 -14.56 0.27 4.00
N TYR A 332 -15.01 1.07 3.04
CA TYR A 332 -16.04 0.72 2.08
C TYR A 332 -15.40 0.49 0.70
N LEU A 333 -15.89 -0.52 -0.01
CA LEU A 333 -15.69 -0.64 -1.44
C LEU A 333 -16.64 0.30 -2.14
N CYS A 334 -16.09 1.22 -2.93
CA CYS A 334 -16.83 2.18 -3.71
C CYS A 334 -16.79 1.79 -5.20
N ILE A 335 -17.94 1.80 -5.85
CA ILE A 335 -18.06 1.63 -7.30
C ILE A 335 -18.55 2.94 -7.89
N PHE A 336 -17.79 3.48 -8.84
CA PHE A 336 -18.08 4.70 -9.57
C PHE A 336 -18.55 4.30 -10.95
N VAL A 337 -19.84 4.51 -11.24
CA VAL A 337 -20.42 4.24 -12.55
C VAL A 337 -20.67 5.57 -13.24
N THR A 338 -19.81 5.88 -14.21
CA THR A 338 -19.92 7.09 -15.03
C THR A 338 -20.81 6.80 -16.23
N MET A 339 -21.91 7.52 -16.33
CA MET A 339 -22.89 7.43 -17.42
C MET A 339 -22.93 8.75 -18.19
N LEU A 340 -23.53 8.74 -19.39
CA LEU A 340 -23.74 9.96 -20.17
C LEU A 340 -24.53 11.03 -19.39
N ALA A 341 -25.47 10.59 -18.55
CA ALA A 341 -26.35 11.47 -17.79
C ALA A 341 -25.81 11.88 -16.41
N GLY A 342 -24.72 11.28 -15.91
CA GLY A 342 -24.23 11.57 -14.56
C GLY A 342 -23.32 10.49 -13.97
N LEU A 343 -22.97 10.68 -12.70
CA LEU A 343 -22.14 9.76 -11.92
C LEU A 343 -22.97 9.10 -10.81
N VAL A 344 -22.94 7.77 -10.77
CA VAL A 344 -23.50 6.99 -9.66
C VAL A 344 -22.35 6.46 -8.82
N VAL A 345 -22.41 6.69 -7.51
CA VAL A 345 -21.46 6.09 -6.56
C VAL A 345 -22.20 5.13 -5.66
N LEU A 346 -21.80 3.86 -5.68
CA LEU A 346 -22.27 2.82 -4.76
C LEU A 346 -21.18 2.53 -3.75
N ALA A 347 -21.55 2.20 -2.52
CA ALA A 347 -20.61 1.81 -1.49
C ALA A 347 -21.13 0.61 -0.69
N SER A 348 -20.23 -0.30 -0.32
CA SER A 348 -20.54 -1.42 0.58
C SER A 348 -19.36 -1.77 1.49
N LYS A 349 -19.64 -2.19 2.73
CA LYS A 349 -18.64 -2.79 3.63
C LYS A 349 -18.50 -4.29 3.40
N ASP A 350 -19.60 -4.93 3.02
CA ASP A 350 -19.63 -6.35 2.67
C ASP A 350 -20.09 -6.50 1.23
N VAL A 351 -19.14 -6.82 0.36
CA VAL A 351 -19.36 -6.96 -1.08
C VAL A 351 -20.31 -8.12 -1.38
N ARG A 352 -20.30 -9.15 -0.52
CA ARG A 352 -21.04 -10.41 -0.71
C ARG A 352 -22.47 -10.32 -0.22
N ASP A 353 -22.78 -9.35 0.64
CA ASP A 353 -24.13 -9.03 1.07
C ASP A 353 -24.76 -7.98 0.15
N GLU A 354 -25.73 -8.40 -0.66
CA GLU A 354 -26.47 -7.49 -1.55
C GLU A 354 -27.16 -6.35 -0.78
N THR A 355 -27.56 -6.57 0.47
CA THR A 355 -28.25 -5.56 1.29
C THR A 355 -27.31 -4.51 1.88
N SER A 356 -26.00 -4.78 1.89
CA SER A 356 -24.99 -3.83 2.38
C SER A 356 -24.71 -2.70 1.37
N TRP A 357 -25.21 -2.78 0.14
CA TRP A 357 -24.96 -1.77 -0.89
C TRP A 357 -25.86 -0.54 -0.73
N SER A 358 -25.22 0.62 -0.65
CA SER A 358 -25.90 1.92 -0.57
C SER A 358 -25.49 2.82 -1.72
N ARG A 359 -26.43 3.59 -2.26
CA ARG A 359 -26.16 4.62 -3.28
C ARG A 359 -25.85 5.96 -2.59
N LEU A 360 -24.66 6.49 -2.81
CA LEU A 360 -24.17 7.71 -2.17
C LEU A 360 -24.44 8.98 -3.00
N ILE A 361 -24.40 8.89 -4.33
CA ILE A 361 -24.60 10.02 -5.24
C ILE A 361 -25.55 9.63 -6.37
N SER A 362 -26.54 10.49 -6.61
CA SER A 362 -27.34 10.56 -7.83
C SER A 362 -27.47 12.03 -8.21
N GLN A 363 -26.81 12.45 -9.27
CA GLN A 363 -27.16 13.71 -9.94
C GLN A 363 -27.73 13.36 -11.30
#